data_AF-A0A8T3SDM7-F1
#
_entry.id   AF-A0A8T3SDM7-F1
#
_cell.length_a   1.000
_cell.length_b   1.000
_cell.length_c   1.000
_cell.angle_alpha   90.00
_cell.angle_beta   90.00
_cell.angle_gamma   90.00
#
_symmetry.space_group_name_H-M   'P 1'
#
loop_
_entity.id
_entity.type
_entity.pdbx_description
1 polymer ?
#
loop_
_entity_poly.entity_id
_entity_poly.type
_entity_poly.pdbx_seq_one_letter_code
_entity_poly.pdbx_strand_id
1 'polypeptide(L)'
;MKKFKLNYIALLCCASFSAYAAPCAFDAAKNCTVQRDILNDIGPNGLKYYASTNYDHRMSGEINVYDVNLVQPYVDSANKPGQIKFLANKINSGFWKSGEIMTRHNLHLAPFNSPVKSNTWTTKEIKHGYVEVVVKMPKCDTSTDGRCQAGTQPNSYQSGLWPAIWMMPTNDGNWPLNAEIDISEAYLRGTDYKTSTGAVHFNGNSPKCGGNDCVFQGYPFERSIAARELWKDFHTWGFEWEPDPASTKGGSIINGYFDNKKVWGPLRTDTLPADGPGALQRGFNDPNGGYYLIVNLALGGGYAGAPNAQMQTSSMYVQSVKSYTVNGDTPPSPPGDCKPPVNIQSMYSPDKKQITVAWMEPTNSAPIQNYQVADWNNRVMWKGAGPTIRVFQDQTLPGSNGNFVYFISTVCKESTSAAVKYSVNVTLKK
;
A
#
# COMPACT_ATOMS: atom_id res chain seq x y z
N MET A 1 -37.53 -48.99 -23.10
CA MET A 1 -36.59 -47.98 -23.64
C MET A 1 -37.06 -46.59 -23.26
N LYS A 2 -36.21 -45.84 -22.53
CA LYS A 2 -36.09 -44.37 -22.42
C LYS A 2 -35.53 -44.05 -21.02
N LYS A 3 -34.20 -43.92 -20.95
CA LYS A 3 -33.48 -43.39 -19.78
C LYS A 3 -33.55 -41.86 -19.85
N PHE A 4 -34.16 -41.21 -18.88
CA PHE A 4 -34.03 -39.77 -18.68
C PHE A 4 -32.68 -39.49 -18.00
N LYS A 5 -31.78 -38.80 -18.70
CA LYS A 5 -30.58 -38.19 -18.11
C LYS A 5 -31.01 -36.85 -17.50
N LEU A 6 -30.88 -36.74 -16.18
CA LEU A 6 -31.02 -35.47 -15.46
C LEU A 6 -29.66 -34.74 -15.54
N ASN A 7 -29.56 -33.73 -16.39
CA ASN A 7 -28.40 -32.84 -16.43
C ASN A 7 -28.51 -31.84 -15.27
N TYR A 8 -27.68 -32.00 -14.23
CA TYR A 8 -27.45 -30.97 -13.24
C TYR A 8 -26.60 -29.87 -13.89
N ILE A 9 -27.25 -28.78 -14.30
CA ILE A 9 -26.58 -27.52 -14.58
C ILE A 9 -26.26 -26.91 -13.21
N ALA A 10 -25.00 -26.97 -12.81
CA ALA A 10 -24.49 -26.20 -11.68
C ALA A 10 -24.59 -24.72 -12.03
N LEU A 11 -25.61 -24.04 -11.47
CA LEU A 11 -25.69 -22.60 -11.48
C LEU A 11 -24.54 -22.08 -10.60
N LEU A 12 -23.44 -21.64 -11.22
CA LEU A 12 -22.46 -20.80 -10.53
C LEU A 12 -23.19 -19.50 -10.18
N CYS A 13 -23.62 -19.39 -8.93
CA CYS A 13 -24.07 -18.13 -8.37
C CYS A 13 -22.81 -17.25 -8.18
N CYS A 14 -22.46 -16.46 -9.20
CA CYS A 14 -21.55 -15.34 -9.03
C CYS A 14 -22.25 -14.32 -8.12
N ALA A 15 -22.09 -14.48 -6.81
CA ALA A 15 -22.39 -13.43 -5.86
C ALA A 15 -21.43 -12.27 -6.16
N SER A 16 -21.94 -11.28 -6.88
CA SER A 16 -21.27 -10.00 -7.07
C SER A 16 -21.27 -9.31 -5.72
N PHE A 17 -20.20 -9.50 -4.95
CA PHE A 17 -19.93 -8.66 -3.78
C PHE A 17 -19.83 -7.23 -4.29
N SER A 18 -20.86 -6.44 -4.05
CA SER A 18 -20.78 -4.98 -4.18
C SER A 18 -19.74 -4.55 -3.14
N ALA A 19 -18.54 -4.20 -3.61
CA ALA A 19 -17.47 -3.76 -2.75
C ALA A 19 -17.90 -2.39 -2.17
N TYR A 20 -18.39 -2.39 -0.93
CA TYR A 20 -18.75 -1.17 -0.23
C TYR A 20 -17.47 -0.42 0.09
N ALA A 21 -17.30 0.77 -0.51
CA ALA A 21 -16.30 1.73 -0.07
C ALA A 21 -16.67 2.18 1.35
N ALA A 22 -15.74 2.02 2.29
CA ALA A 22 -15.88 2.44 3.68
C ALA A 22 -14.78 3.43 4.03
N PRO A 23 -14.93 4.29 5.05
CA PRO A 23 -13.84 5.14 5.50
C PRO A 23 -12.57 4.32 5.76
N CYS A 24 -11.41 4.78 5.27
CA CYS A 24 -10.14 4.12 5.55
C CYS A 24 -9.87 4.18 7.06
N ALA A 25 -9.49 3.04 7.67
CA ALA A 25 -9.25 2.98 9.11
C ALA A 25 -8.17 3.98 9.57
N PHE A 26 -7.20 4.27 8.70
CA PHE A 26 -6.08 5.18 8.94
C PHE A 26 -6.35 6.65 8.57
N ASP A 27 -7.42 6.94 7.84
CA ASP A 27 -7.78 8.29 7.40
C ASP A 27 -9.28 8.36 7.07
N ALA A 28 -10.06 8.95 7.98
CA ALA A 28 -11.51 9.06 7.83
C ALA A 28 -11.93 9.99 6.67
N ALA A 29 -11.03 10.81 6.11
CA ALA A 29 -11.30 11.62 4.93
C ALA A 29 -11.21 10.82 3.62
N LYS A 30 -10.63 9.62 3.67
CA LYS A 30 -10.48 8.71 2.52
C LYS A 30 -11.48 7.55 2.64
N ASN A 31 -11.84 6.98 1.49
CA ASN A 31 -12.61 5.75 1.42
C ASN A 31 -11.76 4.62 0.87
N CYS A 32 -11.73 3.49 1.56
CA CYS A 32 -11.01 2.29 1.19
C CYS A 32 -12.00 1.24 0.71
N THR A 33 -11.64 0.58 -0.39
CA THR A 33 -12.33 -0.60 -0.91
C THR A 33 -11.35 -1.77 -0.86
N VAL A 34 -11.70 -2.83 -0.12
CA VAL A 34 -10.86 -4.04 -0.05
C VAL A 34 -10.70 -4.60 -1.46
N GLN A 35 -9.45 -4.81 -1.86
CA GLN A 35 -9.10 -5.39 -3.15
C GLN A 35 -8.73 -6.86 -3.00
N ARG A 36 -7.93 -7.21 -1.98
CA ARG A 36 -7.66 -8.61 -1.57
C ARG A 36 -7.56 -8.75 -0.05
N ASP A 37 -8.06 -9.86 0.44
CA ASP A 37 -7.61 -10.48 1.70
C ASP A 37 -6.56 -11.54 1.36
N ILE A 38 -5.28 -11.14 1.35
CA ILE A 38 -4.18 -11.95 0.78
C ILE A 38 -4.07 -13.32 1.46
N LEU A 39 -4.42 -13.44 2.75
CA LEU A 39 -4.33 -14.70 3.48
C LEU A 39 -5.51 -15.65 3.21
N ASN A 40 -6.67 -15.12 2.85
CA ASN A 40 -7.93 -15.87 2.71
C ASN A 40 -8.38 -16.06 1.26
N ASP A 41 -8.14 -15.08 0.40
CA ASP A 41 -8.62 -15.09 -0.97
C ASP A 41 -7.95 -16.18 -1.80
N ILE A 42 -8.77 -16.82 -2.63
CA ILE A 42 -8.34 -17.81 -3.61
C ILE A 42 -8.55 -17.22 -5.00
N GLY A 43 -7.48 -17.14 -5.78
CA GLY A 43 -7.57 -16.61 -7.14
C GLY A 43 -8.22 -17.60 -8.12
N PRO A 44 -8.44 -17.19 -9.38
CA PRO A 44 -9.23 -17.95 -10.36
C PRO A 44 -8.71 -19.36 -10.69
N ASN A 45 -7.42 -19.62 -10.45
CA ASN A 45 -6.77 -20.92 -10.65
C ASN A 45 -6.79 -21.81 -9.40
N GLY A 46 -7.50 -21.42 -8.33
CA GLY A 46 -7.57 -22.18 -7.09
C GLY A 46 -6.35 -21.99 -6.16
N LEU A 47 -5.44 -21.06 -6.47
CA LEU A 47 -4.24 -20.81 -5.66
C LEU A 47 -4.42 -19.60 -4.72
N LYS A 48 -3.72 -19.62 -3.58
CA LYS A 48 -3.60 -18.48 -2.66
C LYS A 48 -2.73 -17.35 -3.24
N TYR A 49 -2.85 -16.14 -2.74
CA TYR A 49 -2.03 -14.98 -3.15
C TYR A 49 -0.67 -14.85 -2.43
N TYR A 50 -0.30 -15.86 -1.65
CA TYR A 50 1.01 -15.97 -1.01
C TYR A 50 1.49 -17.42 -1.03
N ALA A 51 2.81 -17.60 -0.93
CA ALA A 51 3.40 -18.88 -0.57
C ALA A 51 4.53 -18.66 0.44
N SER A 52 4.77 -19.66 1.28
CA SER A 52 5.94 -19.74 2.13
C SER A 52 7.17 -20.23 1.36
N THR A 53 8.37 -19.89 1.80
CA THR A 53 9.62 -20.18 1.07
C THR A 53 10.51 -21.20 1.79
N ASN A 54 11.31 -21.93 1.02
CA ASN A 54 12.49 -22.68 1.44
C ASN A 54 13.73 -21.97 0.91
N TYR A 55 14.09 -20.85 1.54
CA TYR A 55 15.07 -19.91 1.02
C TYR A 55 16.21 -19.66 2.00
N ASP A 56 17.46 -19.74 1.51
CA ASP A 56 18.65 -19.43 2.29
C ASP A 56 18.97 -17.94 2.19
N HIS A 57 18.55 -17.17 3.20
CA HIS A 57 18.73 -15.73 3.22
C HIS A 57 20.05 -15.29 3.86
N ARG A 58 20.89 -16.21 4.34
CA ARG A 58 22.13 -15.86 5.09
C ARG A 58 23.12 -15.02 4.29
N MET A 59 22.96 -14.93 2.97
CA MET A 59 23.72 -14.00 2.12
C MET A 59 23.49 -12.53 2.46
N SER A 60 22.36 -12.19 3.10
CA SER A 60 21.99 -10.85 3.56
C SER A 60 22.45 -10.58 5.01
N GLY A 61 23.15 -11.52 5.64
CA GLY A 61 23.81 -11.39 6.94
C GLY A 61 23.06 -12.02 8.12
N GLU A 62 21.85 -12.52 7.92
CA GLU A 62 21.11 -13.31 8.91
C GLU A 62 21.75 -14.67 9.15
N ILE A 63 21.28 -15.37 10.18
CA ILE A 63 21.73 -16.71 10.54
C ILE A 63 20.62 -17.77 10.42
N ASN A 64 19.52 -17.45 9.75
CA ASN A 64 18.42 -18.36 9.50
C ASN A 64 18.27 -18.77 8.04
N VAL A 65 17.68 -19.95 7.83
CA VAL A 65 17.10 -20.38 6.56
C VAL A 65 15.59 -20.43 6.73
N TYR A 66 14.83 -19.96 5.73
CA TYR A 66 13.38 -20.07 5.74
C TYR A 66 12.95 -21.51 5.42
N ASP A 67 11.99 -22.02 6.18
CA ASP A 67 11.43 -23.36 6.04
C ASP A 67 9.91 -23.26 6.04
N VAL A 68 9.29 -23.77 4.98
CA VAL A 68 7.84 -23.69 4.77
C VAL A 68 7.03 -24.32 5.90
N ASN A 69 7.58 -25.30 6.62
CA ASN A 69 6.88 -25.97 7.74
C ASN A 69 6.79 -25.08 8.99
N LEU A 70 7.51 -23.96 9.00
CA LEU A 70 7.50 -22.97 10.07
C LEU A 70 6.53 -21.82 9.81
N VAL A 71 5.79 -21.86 8.71
CA VAL A 71 4.59 -21.06 8.50
C VAL A 71 3.38 -21.96 8.71
N GLN A 72 2.66 -21.73 9.80
CA GLN A 72 1.55 -22.60 10.20
C GLN A 72 0.26 -21.80 10.31
N PRO A 73 -0.90 -22.38 9.96
CA PRO A 73 -2.16 -21.76 10.32
C PRO A 73 -2.24 -21.62 11.84
N TYR A 74 -2.82 -20.53 12.30
CA TYR A 74 -3.27 -20.43 13.69
C TYR A 74 -4.66 -19.79 13.73
N VAL A 75 -5.30 -19.93 14.87
CA VAL A 75 -6.58 -19.29 15.15
C VAL A 75 -6.43 -18.66 16.53
N ASP A 76 -6.58 -17.35 16.62
CA ASP A 76 -6.67 -16.65 17.89
C ASP A 76 -8.02 -16.93 18.60
N SER A 77 -8.15 -16.42 19.82
CA SER A 77 -9.40 -16.51 20.60
C SER A 77 -10.60 -15.80 19.94
N ALA A 78 -10.38 -14.99 18.89
CA ALA A 78 -11.43 -14.35 18.11
C ALA A 78 -11.87 -15.16 16.88
N ASN A 79 -11.32 -16.37 16.67
CA ASN A 79 -11.71 -17.29 15.60
C ASN A 79 -11.71 -16.70 14.18
N LYS A 80 -10.84 -15.71 13.89
CA LYS A 80 -10.78 -15.18 12.52
C LYS A 80 -10.10 -16.21 11.60
N PRO A 81 -10.70 -16.58 10.45
CA PRO A 81 -10.09 -17.50 9.49
C PRO A 81 -8.85 -16.88 8.82
N GLY A 82 -7.93 -17.75 8.37
CA GLY A 82 -6.81 -17.38 7.49
C GLY A 82 -5.53 -16.88 8.18
N GLN A 83 -5.48 -16.84 9.51
CA GLN A 83 -4.29 -16.33 10.20
C GLN A 83 -3.13 -17.32 10.14
N ILE A 84 -1.90 -16.79 10.16
CA ILE A 84 -0.67 -17.59 10.11
C ILE A 84 0.32 -17.17 11.20
N LYS A 85 1.01 -18.14 11.78
CA LYS A 85 2.11 -17.92 12.72
C LYS A 85 3.40 -18.35 12.08
N PHE A 86 4.46 -17.58 12.30
CA PHE A 86 5.82 -17.93 11.93
C PHE A 86 6.53 -18.43 13.17
N LEU A 87 7.15 -19.58 13.06
CA LEU A 87 8.00 -20.14 14.10
C LEU A 87 9.46 -19.84 13.75
N ALA A 88 10.29 -19.67 14.77
CA ALA A 88 11.73 -19.68 14.67
C ALA A 88 12.28 -20.72 15.65
N ASN A 89 13.07 -21.66 15.13
CA ASN A 89 13.63 -22.77 15.88
C ASN A 89 15.15 -22.76 15.79
N LYS A 90 15.80 -22.82 16.96
CA LYS A 90 17.25 -22.98 17.04
C LYS A 90 17.63 -24.39 16.62
N ILE A 91 18.53 -24.50 15.65
CA ILE A 91 19.12 -25.79 15.28
C ILE A 91 20.44 -25.98 16.04
N ASN A 92 21.26 -24.93 16.08
CA ASN A 92 22.46 -24.83 16.91
C ASN A 92 22.79 -23.35 17.17
N SER A 93 23.93 -23.06 17.81
CA SER A 93 24.30 -21.69 18.24
C SER A 93 24.44 -20.68 17.10
N GLY A 94 24.72 -21.12 15.87
CA GLY A 94 24.92 -20.25 14.71
C GLY A 94 23.90 -20.46 13.59
N PHE A 95 22.85 -21.26 13.84
CA PHE A 95 21.92 -21.62 12.78
C PHE A 95 20.49 -21.78 13.31
N TRP A 96 19.58 -21.10 12.63
CA TRP A 96 18.16 -21.12 12.89
C TRP A 96 17.37 -21.51 11.65
N LYS A 97 16.16 -22.01 11.87
CA LYS A 97 15.13 -22.07 10.83
C LYS A 97 13.99 -21.17 11.22
N SER A 98 13.37 -20.49 10.26
CA SER A 98 12.20 -19.65 10.53
C SER A 98 11.19 -19.60 9.38
N GLY A 99 10.08 -18.89 9.57
CA GLY A 99 9.03 -18.71 8.57
C GLY A 99 9.11 -17.39 7.81
N GLU A 100 8.72 -17.44 6.54
CA GLU A 100 8.53 -16.31 5.62
C GLU A 100 7.36 -16.60 4.69
N ILE A 101 6.65 -15.56 4.28
CA ILE A 101 5.77 -15.59 3.12
C ILE A 101 6.12 -14.48 2.14
N MET A 102 5.84 -14.73 0.86
CA MET A 102 5.93 -13.73 -0.21
C MET A 102 4.68 -13.77 -1.09
N THR A 103 4.34 -12.65 -1.71
CA THR A 103 3.23 -12.54 -2.69
C THR A 103 3.69 -12.59 -4.15
N ARG A 104 4.90 -13.11 -4.37
CA ARG A 104 5.59 -13.10 -5.67
C ARG A 104 5.13 -14.25 -6.58
N HIS A 105 5.31 -14.06 -7.89
CA HIS A 105 5.27 -15.12 -8.88
C HIS A 105 6.47 -16.09 -8.74
N ASN A 106 6.35 -17.30 -9.27
CA ASN A 106 7.45 -18.27 -9.40
C ASN A 106 8.14 -18.74 -8.10
N LEU A 107 7.53 -18.59 -6.93
CA LEU A 107 8.12 -19.05 -5.66
C LEU A 107 8.42 -20.56 -5.58
N HIS A 108 7.83 -21.36 -6.46
CA HIS A 108 8.10 -22.80 -6.57
C HIS A 108 9.43 -23.13 -7.28
N LEU A 109 10.07 -22.13 -7.89
CA LEU A 109 11.37 -22.27 -8.55
C LEU A 109 12.50 -21.85 -7.59
N ALA A 110 13.74 -22.20 -7.95
CA ALA A 110 14.91 -21.69 -7.26
C ALA A 110 14.98 -20.15 -7.35
N PRO A 111 15.49 -19.46 -6.31
CA PRO A 111 16.04 -20.01 -5.06
C PRO A 111 15.00 -20.26 -3.95
N PHE A 112 13.71 -19.94 -4.16
CA PHE A 112 12.70 -19.96 -3.11
C PHE A 112 12.12 -21.34 -2.80
N ASN A 113 12.10 -22.24 -3.79
CA ASN A 113 11.78 -23.66 -3.61
C ASN A 113 10.51 -23.95 -2.77
N SER A 114 9.47 -23.11 -2.90
CA SER A 114 8.17 -23.35 -2.29
C SER A 114 7.57 -24.64 -2.84
N PRO A 115 7.04 -25.54 -1.99
CA PRO A 115 6.36 -26.75 -2.46
C PRO A 115 4.99 -26.44 -3.09
N VAL A 116 4.47 -25.23 -2.89
CA VAL A 116 3.16 -24.80 -3.39
C VAL A 116 3.32 -23.62 -4.33
N LYS A 117 2.52 -23.63 -5.40
CA LYS A 117 2.35 -22.46 -6.27
C LYS A 117 1.38 -21.48 -5.62
N SER A 118 1.61 -20.21 -5.86
CA SER A 118 0.72 -19.12 -5.47
C SER A 118 0.37 -18.27 -6.68
N ASN A 119 -0.79 -17.62 -6.61
CA ASN A 119 -1.02 -16.39 -7.34
C ASN A 119 -0.07 -15.30 -6.85
N THR A 120 0.06 -14.29 -7.69
CA THR A 120 0.88 -13.13 -7.41
C THR A 120 -0.02 -12.00 -6.97
N TRP A 121 0.41 -11.27 -5.95
CA TRP A 121 -0.12 -9.95 -5.63
C TRP A 121 1.02 -8.94 -5.63
N THR A 122 0.80 -7.79 -6.27
CA THR A 122 1.78 -6.71 -6.36
C THR A 122 1.12 -5.33 -6.36
N THR A 123 1.92 -4.28 -6.21
CA THR A 123 1.43 -2.89 -6.25
C THR A 123 0.78 -2.51 -7.57
N LYS A 124 1.11 -3.16 -8.69
CA LYS A 124 0.47 -2.92 -10.00
C LYS A 124 -1.02 -3.21 -10.04
N GLU A 125 -1.55 -4.02 -9.11
CA GLU A 125 -3.00 -4.27 -9.03
C GLU A 125 -3.80 -3.01 -8.70
N ILE A 126 -3.15 -1.99 -8.11
CA ILE A 126 -3.83 -0.82 -7.55
C ILE A 126 -3.02 0.45 -7.81
N LYS A 127 -3.62 1.41 -8.51
CA LYS A 127 -2.98 2.69 -8.83
C LYS A 127 -2.75 3.53 -7.56
N HIS A 128 -3.82 3.81 -6.83
CA HIS A 128 -3.77 4.43 -5.49
C HIS A 128 -4.11 3.34 -4.48
N GLY A 129 -3.06 2.74 -3.95
CA GLY A 129 -3.15 1.53 -3.15
C GLY A 129 -2.74 1.74 -1.71
N TYR A 130 -3.27 0.88 -0.86
CA TYR A 130 -2.85 0.73 0.52
C TYR A 130 -2.73 -0.75 0.84
N VAL A 131 -1.64 -1.14 1.48
CA VAL A 131 -1.48 -2.48 2.07
C VAL A 131 -1.41 -2.33 3.59
N GLU A 132 -2.15 -3.18 4.29
CA GLU A 132 -2.09 -3.28 5.74
C GLU A 132 -1.65 -4.68 6.16
N VAL A 133 -0.81 -4.74 7.18
CA VAL A 133 -0.39 -5.98 7.85
C VAL A 133 -0.67 -5.83 9.33
N VAL A 134 -1.54 -6.70 9.85
CA VAL A 134 -1.82 -6.77 11.28
C VAL A 134 -0.98 -7.91 11.86
N VAL A 135 0.01 -7.56 12.67
CA VAL A 135 0.98 -8.51 13.22
C VAL A 135 1.22 -8.24 14.70
N LYS A 136 1.43 -9.31 15.46
CA LYS A 136 2.03 -9.27 16.79
C LYS A 136 3.46 -9.75 16.67
N MET A 137 4.39 -8.86 16.98
CA MET A 137 5.82 -9.09 16.79
C MET A 137 6.33 -10.23 17.70
N PRO A 138 7.44 -10.88 17.33
CA PRO A 138 7.84 -12.10 17.98
C PRO A 138 8.38 -11.91 19.38
N LYS A 139 8.27 -12.96 20.19
CA LYS A 139 8.96 -13.07 21.47
C LYS A 139 9.53 -14.47 21.64
N CYS A 140 10.50 -14.58 22.53
CA CYS A 140 10.95 -15.87 23.02
C CYS A 140 9.76 -16.67 23.60
N ASP A 141 9.63 -17.91 23.15
CA ASP A 141 8.62 -18.86 23.62
C ASP A 141 9.24 -19.94 24.50
N THR A 142 10.42 -20.43 24.13
CA THR A 142 11.16 -21.39 24.95
C THR A 142 12.60 -20.96 25.13
N SER A 143 13.13 -21.15 26.34
CA SER A 143 14.54 -21.01 26.67
C SER A 143 15.05 -22.24 27.43
N THR A 144 16.37 -22.46 27.39
CA THR A 144 17.06 -23.54 28.11
C THR A 144 16.93 -23.46 29.63
N ASP A 145 16.71 -22.25 30.16
CA ASP A 145 16.51 -22.00 31.59
C ASP A 145 15.04 -21.87 32.00
N GLY A 146 14.10 -22.13 31.07
CA GLY A 146 12.66 -22.14 31.31
C GLY A 146 11.99 -20.76 31.47
N ARG A 147 12.75 -19.65 31.44
CA ARG A 147 12.22 -18.31 31.71
C ARG A 147 11.19 -17.85 30.68
N CYS A 148 11.36 -18.18 29.40
CA CYS A 148 10.41 -17.78 28.36
C CYS A 148 9.06 -18.48 28.51
N GLN A 149 9.09 -19.76 28.86
CA GLN A 149 7.90 -20.57 29.11
C GLN A 149 7.17 -20.07 30.35
N ALA A 150 7.91 -19.66 31.38
CA ALA A 150 7.36 -19.10 32.62
C ALA A 150 6.87 -17.65 32.48
N GLY A 151 7.21 -16.94 31.39
CA GLY A 151 6.88 -15.54 31.21
C GLY A 151 7.68 -14.58 32.12
N THR A 152 8.82 -15.03 32.66
CA THR A 152 9.67 -14.27 33.60
C THR A 152 10.96 -13.77 32.96
N GLN A 153 11.10 -13.92 31.65
CA GLN A 153 12.28 -13.51 30.90
C GLN A 153 12.41 -11.98 30.84
N PRO A 154 13.62 -11.41 31.00
CA PRO A 154 13.87 -10.01 30.68
C PRO A 154 13.82 -9.76 29.17
N ASN A 155 13.64 -8.50 28.77
CA ASN A 155 13.56 -8.08 27.36
C ASN A 155 14.80 -8.46 26.52
N SER A 156 15.94 -8.76 27.15
CA SER A 156 17.13 -9.25 26.44
C SER A 156 16.96 -10.65 25.83
N TYR A 157 15.88 -11.37 26.13
CA TYR A 157 15.59 -12.67 25.51
C TYR A 157 15.07 -12.55 24.09
N GLN A 158 14.63 -11.35 23.69
CA GLN A 158 14.13 -11.04 22.37
C GLN A 158 15.26 -10.52 21.45
N SER A 159 16.47 -10.31 21.98
CA SER A 159 17.64 -9.89 21.19
C SER A 159 17.90 -10.86 20.05
N GLY A 160 18.25 -10.30 18.88
CA GLY A 160 18.55 -11.03 17.65
C GLY A 160 17.36 -11.61 16.91
N LEU A 161 16.12 -11.40 17.37
CA LEU A 161 14.93 -11.57 16.53
C LEU A 161 14.83 -10.37 15.57
N TRP A 162 14.50 -10.60 14.30
CA TRP A 162 14.40 -9.58 13.27
C TRP A 162 13.14 -9.80 12.42
N PRO A 163 11.95 -9.44 12.93
CA PRO A 163 10.75 -9.44 12.11
C PRO A 163 10.77 -8.29 11.09
N ALA A 164 10.30 -8.55 9.86
CA ALA A 164 10.18 -7.52 8.85
C ALA A 164 8.90 -7.64 8.00
N ILE A 165 8.42 -6.48 7.56
CA ILE A 165 7.36 -6.28 6.56
C ILE A 165 7.95 -5.32 5.54
N TRP A 166 8.15 -5.80 4.32
CA TRP A 166 8.93 -5.09 3.33
C TRP A 166 8.51 -5.48 1.93
N MET A 167 9.03 -4.76 0.94
CA MET A 167 8.65 -4.92 -0.45
C MET A 167 9.86 -4.92 -1.37
N MET A 168 9.83 -5.84 -2.32
CA MET A 168 10.85 -5.98 -3.36
C MET A 168 10.20 -5.87 -4.76
N PRO A 169 10.91 -5.30 -5.74
CA PRO A 169 10.42 -5.15 -7.10
C PRO A 169 10.38 -6.52 -7.79
N THR A 170 9.43 -6.71 -8.71
CA THR A 170 9.26 -7.99 -9.41
C THR A 170 10.42 -8.39 -10.32
N ASN A 171 11.29 -7.44 -10.66
CA ASN A 171 12.48 -7.61 -11.46
C ASN A 171 13.66 -7.93 -10.53
N ASP A 172 14.09 -9.19 -10.59
CA ASP A 172 15.21 -9.78 -9.86
C ASP A 172 16.60 -9.33 -10.35
N GLY A 173 16.70 -8.11 -10.87
CA GLY A 173 17.97 -7.50 -11.23
C GLY A 173 18.86 -7.27 -10.01
N ASN A 174 20.04 -6.70 -10.25
CA ASN A 174 21.00 -6.42 -9.17
C ASN A 174 20.39 -5.50 -8.11
N TRP A 175 20.24 -5.99 -6.89
CA TRP A 175 19.84 -5.14 -5.76
C TRP A 175 20.95 -4.11 -5.44
N PRO A 176 20.62 -2.85 -5.08
CA PRO A 176 19.27 -2.27 -4.91
C PRO A 176 18.80 -1.43 -6.12
N LEU A 177 19.05 -1.87 -7.36
CA LEU A 177 18.76 -1.07 -8.56
C LEU A 177 17.30 -0.64 -8.67
N ASN A 178 16.34 -1.48 -8.29
CA ASN A 178 14.92 -1.16 -8.38
C ASN A 178 14.32 -0.80 -7.01
N ALA A 179 15.21 -0.43 -6.07
CA ALA A 179 14.97 -0.18 -4.67
C ALA A 179 14.32 -1.32 -3.87
N GLU A 180 14.42 -1.21 -2.57
CA GLU A 180 13.70 -2.00 -1.58
C GLU A 180 12.96 -1.04 -0.65
N ILE A 181 11.76 -1.42 -0.22
CA ILE A 181 10.93 -0.58 0.66
C ILE A 181 10.61 -1.35 1.94
N ASP A 182 11.21 -0.95 3.04
CA ASP A 182 10.93 -1.50 4.36
C ASP A 182 9.83 -0.70 5.03
N ILE A 183 8.64 -1.30 5.08
CA ILE A 183 7.49 -0.74 5.79
C ILE A 183 7.77 -0.82 7.30
N SER A 184 8.37 -1.92 7.74
CA SER A 184 8.70 -2.20 9.13
C SER A 184 9.83 -3.21 9.24
N GLU A 185 10.87 -2.84 9.97
CA GLU A 185 11.79 -3.75 10.63
C GLU A 185 11.74 -3.45 12.13
N ALA A 186 11.76 -4.47 12.98
CA ALA A 186 11.73 -4.26 14.42
C ALA A 186 12.89 -4.95 15.13
N TYR A 187 13.14 -4.48 16.36
CA TYR A 187 14.16 -5.01 17.26
C TYR A 187 15.59 -4.75 16.78
N LEU A 188 15.80 -3.57 16.20
CA LEU A 188 17.14 -3.01 16.02
C LEU A 188 17.95 -3.19 17.31
N ARG A 189 19.20 -3.62 17.16
CA ARG A 189 20.09 -3.92 18.28
C ARG A 189 20.15 -2.74 19.26
N GLY A 190 19.92 -3.02 20.54
CA GLY A 190 19.98 -2.03 21.61
C GLY A 190 18.72 -1.15 21.75
N THR A 191 17.62 -1.53 21.11
CA THR A 191 16.32 -0.85 21.28
C THR A 191 15.49 -1.37 22.46
N ASP A 192 14.40 -0.68 22.74
CA ASP A 192 13.43 -0.97 23.80
C ASP A 192 12.37 -2.02 23.41
N TYR A 193 12.43 -2.53 22.18
CA TYR A 193 11.43 -3.43 21.58
C TYR A 193 10.00 -2.86 21.47
N LYS A 194 9.85 -1.55 21.68
CA LYS A 194 8.63 -0.78 21.37
C LYS A 194 8.73 -0.11 20.02
N THR A 195 9.94 -0.04 19.48
CA THR A 195 10.27 0.71 18.28
C THR A 195 10.44 -0.20 17.06
N SER A 196 9.90 0.24 15.94
CA SER A 196 10.15 -0.30 14.60
C SER A 196 10.65 0.82 13.68
N THR A 197 11.59 0.48 12.80
CA THR A 197 12.14 1.35 11.77
C THR A 197 11.54 1.02 10.40
N GLY A 198 11.67 1.94 9.46
CA GLY A 198 11.43 1.69 8.05
C GLY A 198 12.42 2.50 7.24
N ALA A 199 12.67 2.06 6.02
CA ALA A 199 13.65 2.67 5.14
C ALA A 199 13.32 2.39 3.67
N VAL A 200 14.04 3.08 2.80
CA VAL A 200 14.09 2.75 1.38
C VAL A 200 15.54 2.65 0.94
N HIS A 201 15.88 1.55 0.28
CA HIS A 201 17.26 1.24 -0.11
C HIS A 201 17.43 1.49 -1.60
N PHE A 202 18.48 2.21 -1.97
CA PHE A 202 18.81 2.55 -3.36
C PHE A 202 20.27 2.98 -3.46
N ASN A 203 20.81 3.04 -4.68
CA ASN A 203 22.18 3.48 -4.91
C ASN A 203 22.32 4.99 -4.71
N GLY A 204 23.29 5.38 -3.89
CA GLY A 204 23.79 6.74 -3.82
C GLY A 204 23.87 7.29 -2.40
N ASN A 205 24.75 8.28 -2.25
CA ASN A 205 25.12 8.78 -0.94
C ASN A 205 24.15 9.84 -0.43
N SER A 206 23.81 9.77 0.86
CA SER A 206 23.07 10.81 1.55
C SER A 206 23.57 11.00 2.98
N PRO A 207 23.63 12.24 3.50
CA PRO A 207 23.84 12.46 4.94
C PRO A 207 22.81 11.72 5.81
N LYS A 208 21.59 11.49 5.30
CA LYS A 208 20.55 10.74 6.01
C LYS A 208 20.83 9.23 6.10
N CYS A 209 21.67 8.70 5.22
CA CYS A 209 22.13 7.31 5.20
C CYS A 209 23.47 7.16 5.94
N GLY A 210 23.66 7.94 7.02
CA GLY A 210 24.91 7.98 7.79
C GLY A 210 26.11 8.57 7.04
N GLY A 211 25.88 9.33 5.97
CA GLY A 211 26.92 9.88 5.10
C GLY A 211 27.48 8.87 4.08
N ASN A 212 26.94 7.66 4.05
CA ASN A 212 27.34 6.58 3.14
C ASN A 212 26.27 6.34 2.06
N ASP A 213 26.50 5.30 1.27
CA ASP A 213 25.54 4.77 0.31
C ASP A 213 24.25 4.31 1.01
N CYS A 214 23.09 4.67 0.45
CA CYS A 214 21.78 4.30 0.95
C CYS A 214 21.41 2.83 0.68
N VAL A 215 22.38 1.99 0.33
CA VAL A 215 22.24 0.54 0.13
C VAL A 215 22.01 -0.20 1.45
N PHE A 216 22.82 0.02 2.48
CA PHE A 216 22.75 -0.78 3.72
C PHE A 216 21.92 -0.14 4.81
N GLN A 217 22.25 1.11 5.19
CA GLN A 217 21.51 1.82 6.22
C GLN A 217 20.12 2.28 5.74
N GLY A 218 19.94 2.35 4.42
CA GLY A 218 18.74 2.87 3.79
C GLY A 218 18.59 4.38 4.01
N TYR A 219 17.71 4.99 3.22
CA TYR A 219 17.15 6.30 3.52
C TYR A 219 16.04 6.12 4.56
N PRO A 220 16.22 6.59 5.81
CA PRO A 220 15.32 6.24 6.90
C PRO A 220 13.99 6.99 6.83
N PHE A 221 12.93 6.32 7.27
CA PHE A 221 11.64 6.92 7.63
C PHE A 221 11.57 7.25 9.12
N GLU A 222 10.55 8.00 9.53
CA GLU A 222 10.25 8.18 10.96
C GLU A 222 9.86 6.84 11.59
N ARG A 223 10.30 6.64 12.83
CA ARG A 223 10.11 5.37 13.54
C ARG A 223 8.69 5.22 14.06
N SER A 224 8.18 4.00 14.02
CA SER A 224 6.93 3.62 14.68
C SER A 224 7.22 3.24 16.13
N ILE A 225 6.49 3.83 17.10
CA ILE A 225 6.72 3.61 18.53
C ILE A 225 5.40 3.20 19.19
N ALA A 226 5.37 2.02 19.79
CA ALA A 226 4.24 1.51 20.55
C ALA A 226 4.28 1.95 22.02
N ALA A 227 3.12 1.95 22.68
CA ALA A 227 3.04 2.25 24.12
C ALA A 227 3.70 1.17 25.00
N ARG A 228 3.67 -0.08 24.53
CA ARG A 228 4.27 -1.27 25.16
C ARG A 228 5.11 -2.01 24.13
N GLU A 229 5.83 -3.05 24.57
CA GLU A 229 6.64 -3.86 23.67
C GLU A 229 5.78 -4.49 22.56
N LEU A 230 6.29 -4.49 21.32
CA LEU A 230 5.53 -4.85 20.12
C LEU A 230 5.01 -6.30 20.12
N TRP A 231 5.54 -7.16 20.99
CA TRP A 231 5.06 -8.55 21.15
C TRP A 231 3.88 -8.69 22.11
N LYS A 232 3.47 -7.62 22.81
CA LYS A 232 2.36 -7.65 23.77
C LYS A 232 1.01 -7.60 23.08
N ASP A 233 0.89 -6.82 22.01
CA ASP A 233 -0.36 -6.53 21.32
C ASP A 233 -0.22 -6.75 19.81
N PHE A 234 -1.35 -6.94 19.13
CA PHE A 234 -1.37 -6.84 17.67
C PHE A 234 -1.32 -5.37 17.29
N HIS A 235 -0.51 -5.06 16.28
CA HIS A 235 -0.36 -3.73 15.72
C HIS A 235 -0.58 -3.77 14.21
N THR A 236 -1.01 -2.63 13.67
CA THR A 236 -1.23 -2.48 12.22
C THR A 236 -0.10 -1.64 11.62
N TRP A 237 0.63 -2.21 10.66
CA TRP A 237 1.50 -1.44 9.77
C TRP A 237 0.82 -1.25 8.43
N GLY A 238 0.84 0.00 7.94
CA GLY A 238 0.21 0.38 6.69
C GLY A 238 1.17 1.10 5.76
N PHE A 239 1.06 0.83 4.46
CA PHE A 239 1.82 1.51 3.42
C PHE A 239 0.88 1.92 2.30
N GLU A 240 0.82 3.22 2.03
CA GLU A 240 0.02 3.80 0.95
C GLU A 240 0.94 4.30 -0.16
N TRP A 241 0.56 4.05 -1.41
CA TRP A 241 1.22 4.59 -2.58
C TRP A 241 0.20 5.14 -3.59
N GLU A 242 0.61 6.18 -4.30
CA GLU A 242 -0.13 6.70 -5.46
C GLU A 242 0.81 7.44 -6.41
N PRO A 243 0.47 7.56 -7.70
CA PRO A 243 1.23 8.41 -8.62
C PRO A 243 1.20 9.86 -8.14
N ASP A 244 2.36 10.52 -8.18
CA ASP A 244 2.45 11.94 -7.87
C ASP A 244 1.96 12.77 -9.09
N PRO A 245 0.83 13.49 -9.01
CA PRO A 245 0.35 14.30 -10.14
C PRO A 245 1.29 15.46 -10.49
N ALA A 246 2.17 15.87 -9.57
CA ALA A 246 3.16 16.93 -9.82
C ALA A 246 4.51 16.39 -10.32
N SER A 247 4.69 15.07 -10.34
CA SER A 247 5.94 14.47 -10.83
C SER A 247 6.05 14.64 -12.35
N THR A 248 7.24 15.06 -12.80
CA THR A 248 7.60 15.08 -14.23
C THR A 248 8.33 13.81 -14.66
N LYS A 249 8.65 12.91 -13.72
CA LYS A 249 9.45 11.70 -13.93
C LYS A 249 8.68 10.41 -13.60
N GLY A 250 7.35 10.46 -13.53
CA GLY A 250 6.53 9.30 -13.14
C GLY A 250 6.79 8.78 -11.72
N GLY A 251 7.21 9.63 -10.80
CA GLY A 251 7.32 9.35 -9.37
C GLY A 251 5.98 9.19 -8.67
N SER A 252 6.06 8.72 -7.43
CA SER A 252 4.92 8.40 -6.57
C SER A 252 4.97 9.21 -5.28
N ILE A 253 3.85 9.27 -4.58
CA ILE A 253 3.76 9.71 -3.19
C ILE A 253 3.54 8.45 -2.35
N ILE A 254 4.39 8.28 -1.34
CA ILE A 254 4.29 7.15 -0.41
C ILE A 254 4.13 7.66 1.02
N ASN A 255 3.34 6.93 1.82
CA ASN A 255 3.05 7.23 3.22
C ASN A 255 3.07 5.95 4.05
N GLY A 256 3.46 6.07 5.32
CA GLY A 256 3.45 4.97 6.27
C GLY A 256 2.59 5.25 7.48
N TYR A 257 1.95 4.19 7.96
CA TYR A 257 0.98 4.22 9.03
C TYR A 257 1.31 3.15 10.07
N PHE A 258 1.06 3.46 11.33
CA PHE A 258 1.17 2.55 12.45
C PHE A 258 -0.04 2.73 13.37
N ASP A 259 -0.72 1.64 13.71
CA ASP A 259 -1.95 1.64 14.52
C ASP A 259 -2.97 2.67 14.05
N ASN A 260 -3.25 2.67 12.74
CA ASN A 260 -4.19 3.57 12.07
C ASN A 260 -3.84 5.07 12.17
N LYS A 261 -2.57 5.40 12.42
CA LYS A 261 -2.07 6.77 12.42
C LYS A 261 -0.94 6.91 11.43
N LYS A 262 -0.94 8.00 10.67
CA LYS A 262 0.18 8.34 9.79
C LYS A 262 1.42 8.64 10.65
N VAL A 263 2.52 7.94 10.39
CA VAL A 263 3.80 8.13 11.08
C VAL A 263 4.79 8.91 10.23
N TRP A 264 4.81 8.65 8.93
CA TRP A 264 5.71 9.34 8.00
C TRP A 264 5.05 9.62 6.65
N GLY A 265 5.70 10.50 5.90
CA GLY A 265 5.23 11.00 4.60
C GLY A 265 4.38 12.27 4.72
N PRO A 266 3.93 12.85 3.60
CA PRO A 266 4.12 12.34 2.24
C PRO A 266 5.58 12.41 1.81
N LEU A 267 6.13 11.28 1.38
CA LEU A 267 7.42 11.24 0.69
C LEU A 267 7.14 11.19 -0.81
N ARG A 268 7.49 12.27 -1.50
CA ARG A 268 7.50 12.32 -2.96
C ARG A 268 8.78 11.65 -3.44
N THR A 269 8.70 10.54 -4.16
CA THR A 269 9.89 9.77 -4.57
C THR A 269 10.86 10.59 -5.41
N ASP A 270 10.37 11.59 -6.16
CA ASP A 270 11.19 12.53 -6.94
C ASP A 270 12.11 13.42 -6.08
N THR A 271 11.85 13.51 -4.77
CA THR A 271 12.66 14.28 -3.81
C THR A 271 13.76 13.46 -3.14
N LEU A 272 13.82 12.15 -3.41
CA LEU A 272 14.90 11.32 -2.92
C LEU A 272 16.25 11.77 -3.53
N PRO A 273 17.36 11.65 -2.78
CA PRO A 273 18.68 11.98 -3.30
C PRO A 273 19.17 10.93 -4.30
N ALA A 274 20.20 11.29 -5.07
CA ALA A 274 20.92 10.39 -5.96
C ALA A 274 20.01 9.58 -6.90
N ASP A 275 20.18 8.25 -6.97
CA ASP A 275 19.36 7.38 -7.84
C ASP A 275 18.02 6.99 -7.18
N GLY A 276 17.70 7.45 -5.98
CA GLY A 276 16.43 7.15 -5.31
C GLY A 276 15.18 7.40 -6.17
N PRO A 277 15.04 8.56 -6.84
CA PRO A 277 13.93 8.79 -7.77
C PRO A 277 13.86 7.76 -8.90
N GLY A 278 15.01 7.44 -9.50
CA GLY A 278 15.11 6.50 -10.61
C GLY A 278 14.85 5.05 -10.18
N ALA A 279 15.36 4.65 -9.02
CA ALA A 279 15.17 3.31 -8.47
C ALA A 279 13.71 3.02 -8.17
N LEU A 280 13.00 3.97 -7.52
CA LEU A 280 11.59 3.83 -7.18
C LEU A 280 10.72 3.90 -8.44
N GLN A 281 11.09 4.74 -9.41
CA GLN A 281 10.42 4.78 -10.70
C GLN A 281 10.53 3.43 -11.42
N ARG A 282 11.74 2.83 -11.47
CA ARG A 282 11.95 1.51 -12.09
C ARG A 282 11.19 0.42 -11.36
N GLY A 283 11.18 0.44 -10.02
CA GLY A 283 10.46 -0.53 -9.21
C GLY A 283 8.95 -0.42 -9.39
N PHE A 284 8.33 0.75 -9.19
CA PHE A 284 6.88 0.91 -9.33
C PHE A 284 6.38 0.67 -10.77
N ASN A 285 7.17 1.04 -11.77
CA ASN A 285 6.82 0.86 -13.18
C ASN A 285 7.39 -0.42 -13.80
N ASP A 286 7.84 -1.37 -12.99
CA ASP A 286 8.31 -2.65 -13.49
C ASP A 286 7.21 -3.33 -14.32
N PRO A 287 7.48 -3.67 -15.60
CA PRO A 287 6.49 -4.32 -16.46
C PRO A 287 5.91 -5.61 -15.85
N ASN A 288 6.66 -6.29 -14.98
CA ASN A 288 6.28 -7.57 -14.39
C ASN A 288 5.40 -7.47 -13.14
N GLY A 289 5.13 -6.27 -12.61
CA GLY A 289 4.19 -6.16 -11.48
C GLY A 289 4.43 -5.05 -10.47
N GLY A 290 5.50 -4.28 -10.54
CA GLY A 290 5.78 -3.33 -9.47
C GLY A 290 6.47 -4.03 -8.29
N TYR A 291 5.99 -3.80 -7.06
CA TYR A 291 6.53 -4.42 -5.85
C TYR A 291 5.64 -5.56 -5.34
N TYR A 292 6.25 -6.66 -4.89
CA TYR A 292 5.59 -7.72 -4.12
C TYR A 292 5.91 -7.58 -2.62
N LEU A 293 5.03 -8.09 -1.77
CA LEU A 293 5.17 -8.04 -0.31
C LEU A 293 5.96 -9.25 0.20
N ILE A 294 6.80 -9.01 1.19
CA ILE A 294 7.50 -10.02 1.99
C ILE A 294 7.16 -9.77 3.46
N VAL A 295 6.84 -10.85 4.18
CA VAL A 295 6.69 -10.84 5.63
C VAL A 295 7.48 -12.01 6.18
N ASN A 296 8.46 -11.75 7.04
CA ASN A 296 9.37 -12.77 7.54
C ASN A 296 9.73 -12.58 9.02
N LEU A 297 10.25 -13.66 9.60
CA LEU A 297 10.92 -13.65 10.89
C LEU A 297 12.38 -14.05 10.70
N ALA A 298 13.27 -13.08 10.48
CA ALA A 298 14.70 -13.29 10.43
C ALA A 298 15.32 -13.39 11.84
N LEU A 299 16.55 -13.90 11.91
CA LEU A 299 17.35 -13.93 13.13
C LEU A 299 18.80 -13.54 12.86
N GLY A 300 19.40 -12.80 13.78
CA GLY A 300 20.78 -12.37 13.69
C GLY A 300 20.97 -11.13 12.82
N GLY A 301 22.13 -11.04 12.17
CA GLY A 301 22.47 -9.94 11.27
C GLY A 301 22.98 -8.67 11.95
N GLY A 302 23.48 -7.76 11.12
CA GLY A 302 23.99 -6.45 11.56
C GLY A 302 22.90 -5.59 12.20
N TYR A 303 21.65 -5.76 11.78
CA TYR A 303 20.49 -5.03 12.28
C TYR A 303 20.10 -5.46 13.70
N ALA A 304 19.69 -6.73 13.91
CA ALA A 304 19.17 -7.19 15.20
C ALA A 304 20.26 -7.66 16.19
N GLY A 305 21.48 -7.91 15.71
CA GLY A 305 22.57 -8.45 16.51
C GLY A 305 22.39 -9.93 16.86
N ALA A 306 23.24 -10.46 17.74
CA ALA A 306 23.23 -11.88 18.07
C ALA A 306 21.96 -12.29 18.86
N PRO A 307 21.34 -13.44 18.55
CA PRO A 307 20.27 -13.98 19.36
C PRO A 307 20.68 -14.26 20.80
N ASN A 308 19.75 -14.12 21.73
CA ASN A 308 19.99 -14.52 23.11
C ASN A 308 20.40 -16.00 23.18
N ALA A 309 21.49 -16.31 23.88
CA ALA A 309 22.06 -17.65 23.94
C ALA A 309 21.10 -18.71 24.52
N GLN A 310 20.20 -18.30 25.42
CA GLN A 310 19.23 -19.18 26.08
C GLN A 310 17.99 -19.45 25.22
N MET A 311 17.62 -18.53 24.32
CA MET A 311 16.43 -18.67 23.47
C MET A 311 16.57 -19.92 22.57
N GLN A 312 15.52 -20.73 22.53
CA GLN A 312 15.41 -21.95 21.73
C GLN A 312 14.34 -21.83 20.65
N THR A 313 13.20 -21.23 20.98
CA THR A 313 12.12 -20.97 20.01
C THR A 313 11.50 -19.59 20.20
N SER A 314 10.92 -19.07 19.13
CA SER A 314 10.16 -17.82 19.09
C SER A 314 9.01 -17.93 18.08
N SER A 315 7.97 -17.12 18.24
CA SER A 315 6.86 -17.07 17.29
C SER A 315 6.38 -15.65 17.02
N MET A 316 6.03 -15.37 15.76
CA MET A 316 5.38 -14.16 15.28
C MET A 316 3.98 -14.51 14.75
N TYR A 317 3.00 -13.63 14.93
CA TYR A 317 1.62 -13.92 14.54
C TYR A 317 1.11 -12.88 13.55
N VAL A 318 0.73 -13.30 12.34
CA VAL A 318 0.12 -12.44 11.32
C VAL A 318 -1.38 -12.69 11.30
N GLN A 319 -2.16 -11.72 11.78
CA GLN A 319 -3.61 -11.80 11.85
C GLN A 319 -4.26 -11.53 10.49
N SER A 320 -3.76 -10.57 9.71
CA SER A 320 -4.26 -10.29 8.38
C SER A 320 -3.24 -9.57 7.51
N VAL A 321 -3.35 -9.78 6.21
CA VAL A 321 -2.67 -9.01 5.17
C VAL A 321 -3.73 -8.62 4.15
N LYS A 322 -4.00 -7.33 4.00
CA LYS A 322 -5.06 -6.84 3.10
C LYS A 322 -4.57 -5.71 2.22
N SER A 323 -5.02 -5.72 0.97
CA SER A 323 -4.81 -4.63 0.02
C SER A 323 -6.12 -3.89 -0.23
N TYR A 324 -6.01 -2.58 -0.45
CA TYR A 324 -7.14 -1.68 -0.64
C TYR A 324 -6.89 -0.76 -1.82
N THR A 325 -7.93 -0.52 -2.59
CA THR A 325 -8.01 0.68 -3.43
C THR A 325 -8.45 1.84 -2.54
N VAL A 326 -7.69 2.93 -2.58
CA VAL A 326 -8.01 4.17 -1.87
C VAL A 326 -8.71 5.11 -2.86
N ASN A 327 -9.89 5.58 -2.46
CA ASN A 327 -10.75 6.50 -3.19
C ASN A 327 -10.98 7.74 -2.32
N GLY A 328 -10.78 8.93 -2.86
CA GLY A 328 -10.80 10.18 -2.09
C GLY A 328 -9.46 10.90 -2.23
N ASP A 329 -9.51 12.22 -2.26
CA ASP A 329 -8.53 13.05 -2.96
C ASP A 329 -7.06 12.71 -2.68
N THR A 330 -6.31 12.70 -3.78
CA THR A 330 -4.85 12.86 -3.84
C THR A 330 -4.34 13.77 -2.73
N PRO A 331 -3.12 13.53 -2.21
CA PRO A 331 -2.56 14.15 -1.03
C PRO A 331 -2.74 15.65 -1.11
N PRO A 332 -2.97 16.32 0.02
CA PRO A 332 -3.13 17.76 0.03
C PRO A 332 -1.97 18.35 -0.77
N SER A 333 -2.32 19.03 -1.85
CA SER A 333 -1.40 19.95 -2.48
C SER A 333 -0.85 20.87 -1.39
N PRO A 334 0.38 21.38 -1.54
CA PRO A 334 0.89 22.41 -0.65
C PRO A 334 -0.17 23.51 -0.46
N PRO A 335 -0.27 24.12 0.74
CA PRO A 335 -1.12 25.29 0.94
C PRO A 335 -0.77 26.35 -0.12
N GLY A 336 -1.64 26.55 -1.13
CA GLY A 336 -1.38 27.50 -2.22
C GLY A 336 -1.76 27.06 -3.65
N ASP A 337 -2.10 25.79 -3.90
CA ASP A 337 -2.50 25.36 -5.25
C ASP A 337 -3.96 25.69 -5.59
N CYS A 338 -4.19 26.25 -6.78
CA CYS A 338 -5.53 26.52 -7.30
C CYS A 338 -6.20 25.23 -7.80
N LYS A 339 -7.30 24.80 -7.16
CA LYS A 339 -7.95 23.51 -7.44
C LYS A 339 -9.15 23.66 -8.40
N PRO A 340 -9.41 22.68 -9.28
CA PRO A 340 -10.56 22.70 -10.19
C PRO A 340 -11.89 22.54 -9.45
N PRO A 341 -13.01 23.02 -10.02
CA PRO A 341 -14.33 22.85 -9.40
C PRO A 341 -14.76 21.38 -9.39
N VAL A 342 -15.57 21.01 -8.40
CA VAL A 342 -16.00 19.62 -8.15
C VAL A 342 -17.51 19.48 -8.27
N ASN A 343 -18.00 18.25 -8.40
CA ASN A 343 -19.44 17.93 -8.43
C ASN A 343 -20.22 18.74 -9.49
N ILE A 344 -19.68 18.76 -10.71
CA ILE A 344 -20.30 19.44 -11.85
C ILE A 344 -21.57 18.71 -12.25
N GLN A 345 -22.68 19.43 -12.30
CA GLN A 345 -23.99 18.96 -12.71
C GLN A 345 -24.55 19.83 -13.82
N SER A 346 -25.45 19.29 -14.63
CA SER A 346 -26.11 20.06 -15.67
C SER A 346 -27.59 19.72 -15.81
N MET A 347 -28.32 20.69 -16.35
CA MET A 347 -29.67 20.54 -16.84
C MET A 347 -29.83 21.35 -18.13
N TYR A 348 -30.80 21.00 -18.95
CA TYR A 348 -31.15 21.76 -20.15
C TYR A 348 -32.65 22.06 -20.20
N SER A 349 -33.02 23.16 -20.84
CA SER A 349 -34.41 23.58 -20.99
C SER A 349 -35.17 22.62 -21.92
N PRO A 350 -36.50 22.47 -21.76
CA PRO A 350 -37.31 21.60 -22.63
C PRO A 350 -37.23 21.95 -24.12
N ASP A 351 -37.07 23.24 -24.45
CA ASP A 351 -36.90 23.73 -25.82
C ASP A 351 -35.46 23.56 -26.36
N LYS A 352 -34.55 23.04 -25.52
CA LYS A 352 -33.14 22.77 -25.83
C LYS A 352 -32.36 24.02 -26.27
N LYS A 353 -32.81 25.20 -25.90
CA LYS A 353 -32.13 26.47 -26.18
C LYS A 353 -31.21 26.91 -25.05
N GLN A 354 -31.26 26.23 -23.90
CA GLN A 354 -30.46 26.57 -22.74
C GLN A 354 -29.87 25.34 -22.06
N ILE A 355 -28.58 25.39 -21.73
CA ILE A 355 -27.93 24.51 -20.75
C ILE A 355 -27.58 25.34 -19.52
N THR A 356 -27.85 24.80 -18.33
CA THR A 356 -27.31 25.29 -17.07
C THR A 356 -26.31 24.27 -16.54
N VAL A 357 -25.08 24.71 -16.28
CA VAL A 357 -24.02 23.92 -15.64
C VAL A 357 -23.72 24.53 -14.28
N ALA A 358 -23.75 23.72 -13.23
CA ALA A 358 -23.45 24.15 -11.86
C ALA A 358 -22.38 23.26 -11.25
N TRP A 359 -21.64 23.78 -10.27
CA TRP A 359 -20.57 23.05 -9.57
C TRP A 359 -20.46 23.49 -8.12
N MET A 360 -19.64 22.77 -7.36
CA MET A 360 -19.30 23.10 -5.98
C MET A 360 -17.87 23.62 -5.87
N GLU A 361 -17.62 24.36 -4.79
CA GLU A 361 -16.28 24.83 -4.44
C GLU A 361 -15.37 23.63 -4.15
N PRO A 362 -14.13 23.60 -4.67
CA PRO A 362 -13.16 22.62 -4.25
C PRO A 362 -12.68 22.88 -2.82
N THR A 363 -12.58 21.82 -2.02
CA THR A 363 -11.96 21.88 -0.69
C THR A 363 -10.45 22.14 -0.80
N ASN A 364 -9.89 22.91 0.13
CA ASN A 364 -8.45 23.17 0.23
C ASN A 364 -7.81 23.80 -1.03
N SER A 365 -8.57 24.61 -1.78
CA SER A 365 -8.03 25.42 -2.88
C SER A 365 -7.35 26.70 -2.36
N ALA A 366 -6.38 27.22 -3.12
CA ALA A 366 -5.97 28.62 -3.00
C ALA A 366 -7.17 29.58 -3.09
N PRO A 367 -7.10 30.79 -2.52
CA PRO A 367 -8.19 31.77 -2.55
C PRO A 367 -8.71 32.00 -3.96
N ILE A 368 -9.96 31.61 -4.18
CA ILE A 368 -10.63 31.67 -5.47
C ILE A 368 -11.07 33.12 -5.74
N GLN A 369 -10.76 33.62 -6.93
CA GLN A 369 -11.25 34.91 -7.41
C GLN A 369 -12.53 34.75 -8.22
N ASN A 370 -12.57 33.77 -9.13
CA ASN A 370 -13.75 33.42 -9.92
C ASN A 370 -13.59 32.03 -10.56
N TYR A 371 -14.58 31.64 -11.37
CA TYR A 371 -14.53 30.48 -12.24
C TYR A 371 -14.65 30.94 -13.69
N GLN A 372 -14.13 30.13 -14.61
CA GLN A 372 -14.27 30.37 -16.04
C GLN A 372 -14.72 29.10 -16.77
N VAL A 373 -15.46 29.30 -17.86
CA VAL A 373 -15.92 28.23 -18.75
C VAL A 373 -15.40 28.51 -20.15
N ALA A 374 -14.77 27.51 -20.76
CA ALA A 374 -14.28 27.55 -22.13
C ALA A 374 -14.96 26.50 -23.02
N ASP A 375 -14.95 26.75 -24.33
CA ASP A 375 -15.42 25.81 -25.35
C ASP A 375 -14.39 24.72 -25.69
N TRP A 376 -14.74 23.85 -26.62
CA TRP A 376 -13.89 22.77 -27.12
C TRP A 376 -12.59 23.23 -27.78
N ASN A 377 -12.48 24.51 -28.15
CA ASN A 377 -11.27 25.10 -28.69
C ASN A 377 -10.52 25.94 -27.62
N ASN A 378 -10.80 25.70 -26.34
CA ASN A 378 -10.23 26.40 -25.18
C ASN A 378 -10.47 27.92 -25.17
N ARG A 379 -11.44 28.43 -25.94
CA ARG A 379 -11.80 29.85 -25.87
C ARG A 379 -12.72 30.07 -24.69
N VAL A 380 -12.32 30.96 -23.78
CA VAL A 380 -13.13 31.34 -22.61
C VAL A 380 -14.40 32.04 -23.09
N MET A 381 -15.55 31.44 -22.83
CA MET A 381 -16.86 31.97 -23.19
C MET A 381 -17.52 32.70 -22.03
N TRP A 382 -17.13 32.38 -20.80
CA TRP A 382 -17.71 32.97 -19.60
C TRP A 382 -16.71 33.03 -18.45
N LYS A 383 -16.82 34.10 -17.65
CA LYS A 383 -16.14 34.27 -16.36
C LYS A 383 -17.14 34.72 -15.31
N GLY A 384 -17.12 34.09 -14.14
CA GLY A 384 -17.96 34.47 -13.02
C GLY A 384 -17.54 35.83 -12.44
N ALA A 385 -18.51 36.59 -11.93
CA ALA A 385 -18.27 37.90 -11.31
C ALA A 385 -17.58 37.81 -9.93
N GLY A 386 -17.42 36.60 -9.37
CA GLY A 386 -16.79 36.36 -8.10
C GLY A 386 -16.77 34.88 -7.73
N PRO A 387 -16.19 34.52 -6.56
CA PRO A 387 -16.00 33.12 -6.16
C PRO A 387 -17.29 32.43 -5.72
N THR A 388 -18.38 33.17 -5.50
CA THR A 388 -19.67 32.61 -5.11
C THR A 388 -20.53 32.21 -6.32
N ILE A 389 -20.19 32.67 -7.53
CA ILE A 389 -20.94 32.36 -8.74
C ILE A 389 -20.48 31.01 -9.29
N ARG A 390 -21.22 29.95 -8.96
CA ARG A 390 -20.89 28.56 -9.32
C ARG A 390 -21.86 27.94 -10.34
N VAL A 391 -22.43 28.80 -11.17
CA VAL A 391 -23.39 28.41 -12.20
C VAL A 391 -23.11 29.20 -13.47
N PHE A 392 -23.13 28.49 -14.59
CA PHE A 392 -23.02 29.01 -15.94
C PHE A 392 -24.26 28.62 -16.74
N GLN A 393 -24.79 29.57 -17.51
CA GLN A 393 -25.91 29.33 -18.41
C GLN A 393 -25.48 29.61 -19.85
N ASP A 394 -25.57 28.59 -20.69
CA ASP A 394 -25.38 28.69 -22.12
C ASP A 394 -26.75 28.79 -22.80
N GLN A 395 -27.07 29.95 -23.37
CA GLN A 395 -28.33 30.21 -24.09
C GLN A 395 -28.15 30.20 -25.61
N THR A 396 -27.00 29.72 -26.10
CA THR A 396 -26.64 29.76 -27.53
C THR A 396 -27.07 28.51 -28.30
N LEU A 397 -27.77 27.58 -27.64
CA LEU A 397 -28.09 26.30 -28.24
C LEU A 397 -29.12 26.44 -29.38
N PRO A 398 -28.98 25.63 -30.46
CA PRO A 398 -29.82 25.70 -31.65
C PRO A 398 -31.24 25.10 -31.46
N GLY A 399 -31.58 24.57 -30.28
CA GLY A 399 -32.85 23.88 -30.04
C GLY A 399 -32.92 22.44 -30.58
N SER A 400 -31.79 21.86 -30.99
CA SER A 400 -31.67 20.49 -31.52
C SER A 400 -30.92 19.57 -30.56
N ASN A 401 -31.01 18.25 -30.81
CA ASN A 401 -30.24 17.26 -30.05
C ASN A 401 -28.74 17.40 -30.34
N GLY A 402 -27.90 17.18 -29.34
CA GLY A 402 -26.45 17.29 -29.51
C GLY A 402 -25.68 17.02 -28.23
N ASN A 403 -24.36 16.90 -28.36
CA ASN A 403 -23.44 16.80 -27.24
C ASN A 403 -22.62 18.10 -27.14
N PHE A 404 -22.73 18.77 -26.00
CA PHE A 404 -22.09 20.06 -25.75
C PHE A 404 -20.99 19.89 -24.72
N VAL A 405 -19.79 20.36 -25.02
CA VAL A 405 -18.60 20.16 -24.18
C VAL A 405 -18.13 21.49 -23.62
N TYR A 406 -17.95 21.52 -22.30
CA TYR A 406 -17.49 22.67 -21.55
C TYR A 406 -16.21 22.33 -20.79
N PHE A 407 -15.32 23.30 -20.65
CA PHE A 407 -14.09 23.19 -19.87
C PHE A 407 -14.16 24.20 -18.73
N ILE A 408 -14.35 23.72 -17.50
CA ILE A 408 -14.60 24.58 -16.33
C ILE A 408 -13.35 24.60 -15.47
N SER A 409 -12.85 25.79 -15.11
CA SER A 409 -11.67 25.96 -14.26
C SER A 409 -11.88 27.03 -13.18
N THR A 410 -11.10 26.93 -12.12
CA THR A 410 -11.03 27.92 -11.03
C THR A 410 -9.89 28.89 -11.32
N VAL A 411 -10.14 30.18 -11.10
CA VAL A 411 -9.12 31.24 -11.19
C VAL A 411 -8.79 31.71 -9.78
N CYS A 412 -7.53 31.58 -9.40
CA CYS A 412 -6.99 32.06 -8.13
C CYS A 412 -6.02 33.23 -8.40
N LYS A 413 -5.49 33.85 -7.34
CA LYS A 413 -4.67 35.07 -7.43
C LYS A 413 -3.45 34.95 -8.35
N GLU A 414 -2.76 33.81 -8.33
CA GLU A 414 -1.47 33.62 -9.03
C GLU A 414 -1.51 32.48 -10.06
N SER A 415 -2.64 31.78 -10.19
CA SER A 415 -2.76 30.63 -11.08
C SER A 415 -4.22 30.33 -11.44
N THR A 416 -4.41 29.57 -12.53
CA THR A 416 -5.69 28.94 -12.89
C THR A 416 -5.52 27.44 -12.71
N SER A 417 -6.53 26.78 -12.15
CA SER A 417 -6.54 25.32 -12.05
C SER A 417 -6.53 24.66 -13.44
N ALA A 418 -6.23 23.36 -13.49
CA ALA A 418 -6.59 22.55 -14.65
C ALA A 418 -8.09 22.66 -14.95
N ALA A 419 -8.47 22.56 -16.23
CA ALA A 419 -9.88 22.61 -16.63
C ALA A 419 -10.51 21.22 -16.57
N VAL A 420 -11.72 21.14 -16.00
CA VAL A 420 -12.52 19.92 -15.99
C VAL A 420 -13.38 19.90 -17.25
N LYS A 421 -13.14 18.92 -18.12
CA LYS A 421 -13.97 18.67 -19.29
C LYS A 421 -15.30 18.03 -18.85
N TYR A 422 -16.41 18.66 -19.21
CA TYR A 422 -17.75 18.19 -18.88
C TYR A 422 -18.65 18.20 -20.12
N SER A 423 -19.30 17.07 -20.39
CA SER A 423 -20.14 16.88 -21.57
C SER A 423 -21.61 16.80 -21.18
N VAL A 424 -22.45 17.59 -21.85
CA VAL A 424 -23.91 17.59 -21.67
C VAL A 424 -24.54 16.98 -22.91
N ASN A 425 -25.14 15.80 -22.75
CA ASN A 425 -25.85 15.13 -23.83
C ASN A 425 -27.33 15.55 -23.82
N VAL A 426 -27.70 16.41 -24.77
CA VAL A 426 -29.07 16.91 -24.95
C VAL A 426 -29.82 15.96 -25.88
N THR A 427 -30.68 15.14 -25.29
CA THR A 427 -31.47 14.12 -25.99
C THR A 427 -32.97 14.29 -25.73
N LEU A 428 -33.79 13.49 -26.40
CA LEU A 428 -35.20 13.36 -26.05
C LEU A 428 -35.31 12.64 -24.70
N LYS A 429 -35.78 13.33 -23.66
CA LYS A 429 -36.43 12.61 -22.56
C LYS A 429 -37.69 11.97 -23.14
N LYS A 430 -37.79 10.65 -23.03
CA LYS A 430 -39.05 9.92 -23.24
C LYS A 430 -40.09 10.36 -22.23
#